data_AF-A0A2A4RSN8-F1
#
_entry.id   AF-A0A2A4RSN8-F1
#
_cell.length_a   1.000
_cell.length_b   1.000
_cell.length_c   1.000
_cell.angle_alpha   90.00
_cell.angle_beta   90.00
_cell.angle_gamma   90.00
#
_symmetry.space_group_name_H-M   'P 1'
#
loop_
_entity.id
_entity.type
_entity.pdbx_description
1 polymer ?
#
loop_
_entity_poly.entity_id
_entity_poly.type
_entity_poly.pdbx_seq_one_letter_code
_entity_poly.pdbx_strand_id
1 'polypeptide(L)'
;MLETVMAPMLNEADLSAGEASDMLEGMARMMTGLVAAVLLYSTMINLSLARWFQGMLYNPGGFQQEFHALFLEKRVAIVAALIGAGGMIFAGQGGISQDLMILVVALFSIHGLALVHGVIGITGMGRGWLFALYVGLVIVPPHIAMMLAMVGYIDSWADIRGRLRKKIEGSGQQGRDAQLDQEDHDEPDDRDERDERDDRSDNDRSDNDDERR
;
A
#
# COMPACT_ATOMS: atom_id res chain seq x y z
N MET A 1 -0.63 11.29 -47.57
CA MET A 1 -0.55 11.89 -46.22
C MET A 1 0.29 10.99 -45.30
N LEU A 2 -0.15 9.77 -44.97
CA LEU A 2 0.62 8.83 -44.12
C LEU A 2 1.96 8.40 -44.75
N GLU A 3 1.96 8.10 -46.04
CA GLU A 3 3.16 7.68 -46.79
C GLU A 3 4.25 8.77 -46.83
N THR A 4 3.85 10.04 -46.94
CA THR A 4 4.75 11.21 -46.96
C THR A 4 5.42 11.48 -45.61
N VAL A 5 4.77 11.10 -44.50
CA VAL A 5 5.30 11.28 -43.13
C VAL A 5 6.15 10.08 -42.71
N MET A 6 5.79 8.87 -43.14
CA MET A 6 6.51 7.65 -42.75
C MET A 6 7.75 7.38 -43.60
N ALA A 7 7.76 7.72 -44.89
CA ALA A 7 8.90 7.49 -45.78
C ALA A 7 10.27 7.97 -45.23
N PRO A 8 10.41 9.19 -44.67
CA PRO A 8 11.68 9.61 -44.08
C PRO A 8 12.04 8.87 -42.79
N MET A 9 11.06 8.47 -41.96
CA MET A 9 11.31 7.72 -40.71
C MET A 9 11.75 6.27 -40.96
N LEU A 10 11.18 5.62 -41.98
CA LEU A 10 11.57 4.25 -42.34
C LEU A 10 12.99 4.21 -42.92
N ASN A 11 13.36 5.25 -43.65
CA ASN A 11 14.70 5.37 -44.23
C ASN A 11 15.77 5.74 -43.19
N GLU A 12 15.42 6.46 -42.11
CA GLU A 12 16.34 6.72 -40.98
C GLU A 12 16.47 5.55 -40.01
N ALA A 13 15.41 4.75 -39.84
CA ALA A 13 15.41 3.60 -38.93
C ALA A 13 15.97 2.30 -39.55
N ASP A 14 16.33 2.33 -40.85
CA ASP A 14 16.73 1.16 -41.67
C ASP A 14 15.70 0.01 -41.60
N LEU A 15 14.43 0.35 -41.41
CA LEU A 15 13.35 -0.62 -41.31
C LEU A 15 12.83 -0.93 -42.71
N SER A 16 12.75 -2.20 -43.06
CA SER A 16 12.04 -2.62 -44.26
C SER A 16 10.57 -2.23 -44.18
N ALA A 17 9.93 -2.02 -45.34
CA ALA A 17 8.50 -1.73 -45.39
C ALA A 17 7.63 -2.81 -44.69
N GLY A 18 8.13 -4.05 -44.62
CA GLY A 18 7.48 -5.15 -43.89
C GLY A 18 7.61 -5.02 -42.35
N GLU A 19 8.78 -4.66 -41.84
CA GLU A 19 8.97 -4.42 -40.40
C GLU A 19 8.15 -3.21 -39.91
N ALA A 20 8.06 -2.18 -40.75
CA ALA A 20 7.20 -1.02 -40.50
C ALA A 20 5.72 -1.41 -40.37
N SER A 21 5.22 -2.24 -41.29
CA SER A 21 3.83 -2.70 -41.26
C SER A 21 3.55 -3.60 -40.06
N ASP A 22 4.47 -4.49 -39.70
CA ASP A 22 4.32 -5.39 -38.56
C ASP A 22 4.30 -4.60 -37.23
N MET A 23 5.16 -3.59 -37.12
CA MET A 23 5.16 -2.68 -35.97
C MET A 23 3.84 -1.90 -35.87
N LEU A 24 3.37 -1.32 -36.98
CA LEU A 24 2.10 -0.59 -37.03
C LEU A 24 0.91 -1.48 -36.66
N GLU A 25 0.88 -2.72 -37.16
CA GLU A 25 -0.17 -3.68 -36.84
C GLU A 25 -0.12 -4.09 -35.35
N GLY A 26 1.08 -4.28 -34.80
CA GLY A 26 1.27 -4.50 -33.36
C GLY A 26 0.75 -3.35 -32.50
N MET A 27 1.04 -2.10 -32.90
CA MET A 27 0.52 -0.91 -32.22
C MET A 27 -1.01 -0.81 -32.33
N ALA A 28 -1.56 -1.04 -33.52
CA ALA A 28 -3.00 -0.99 -33.78
C ALA A 28 -3.77 -1.98 -32.89
N ARG A 29 -3.25 -3.20 -32.69
CA ARG A 29 -3.86 -4.22 -31.83
C ARG A 29 -3.95 -3.81 -30.35
N MET A 30 -3.11 -2.88 -29.88
CA MET A 30 -3.11 -2.40 -28.49
C MET A 30 -3.94 -1.14 -28.27
N MET A 31 -4.34 -0.45 -29.34
CA MET A 31 -4.96 0.88 -29.22
C MET A 31 -6.26 0.84 -28.42
N THR A 32 -7.09 -0.18 -28.60
CA THR A 32 -8.36 -0.31 -27.89
C THR A 32 -8.15 -0.41 -26.38
N GLY A 33 -7.28 -1.33 -25.93
CA GLY A 33 -6.93 -1.47 -24.52
C GLY A 33 -6.28 -0.23 -23.93
N LEU A 34 -5.41 0.45 -24.69
CA LEU A 34 -4.80 1.71 -24.27
C LEU A 34 -5.85 2.81 -24.09
N VAL A 35 -6.77 2.99 -25.03
CA VAL A 35 -7.87 3.96 -24.93
C VAL A 35 -8.75 3.64 -23.71
N ALA A 36 -9.09 2.37 -23.52
CA ALA A 36 -9.87 1.92 -22.38
C ALA A 36 -9.16 2.20 -21.04
N ALA A 37 -7.85 1.96 -20.96
CA ALA A 37 -7.06 2.29 -19.77
C ALA A 37 -6.98 3.80 -19.51
N VAL A 38 -6.79 4.61 -20.56
CA VAL A 38 -6.83 6.08 -20.44
C VAL A 38 -8.17 6.55 -19.90
N LEU A 39 -9.29 6.00 -20.40
CA LEU A 39 -10.63 6.30 -19.90
C LEU A 39 -10.81 5.87 -18.44
N LEU A 40 -10.32 4.69 -18.07
CA LEU A 40 -10.34 4.19 -16.68
C LEU A 40 -9.58 5.14 -15.76
N TYR A 41 -8.32 5.45 -16.08
CA TYR A 41 -7.51 6.37 -15.29
C TYR A 41 -8.14 7.76 -15.20
N SER A 42 -8.61 8.32 -16.32
CA SER A 42 -9.27 9.63 -16.34
C SER A 42 -10.50 9.66 -15.43
N THR A 43 -11.32 8.60 -15.49
CA THR A 43 -12.50 8.47 -14.64
C THR A 43 -12.12 8.38 -13.17
N MET A 44 -11.13 7.55 -12.82
CA MET A 44 -10.65 7.39 -11.44
C MET A 44 -10.02 8.67 -10.88
N ILE A 45 -9.25 9.40 -11.69
CA ILE A 45 -8.66 10.69 -11.32
C ILE A 45 -9.77 11.72 -11.06
N ASN A 46 -10.75 11.83 -11.96
CA ASN A 46 -11.85 12.77 -11.81
C ASN A 46 -12.70 12.48 -10.56
N LEU A 47 -13.03 11.20 -10.31
CA LEU A 47 -13.74 10.77 -9.10
C LEU A 47 -12.95 11.09 -7.84
N SER A 48 -11.64 10.79 -7.85
CA SER A 48 -10.75 11.06 -6.73
C SER A 48 -10.64 12.55 -6.44
N LEU A 49 -10.54 13.37 -7.48
CA LEU A 49 -10.48 14.83 -7.36
C LEU A 49 -11.80 15.39 -6.80
N ALA A 50 -12.94 14.92 -7.31
CA ALA A 50 -14.25 15.29 -6.78
C ALA A 50 -14.39 14.90 -5.30
N ARG A 51 -13.98 13.68 -4.93
CA ARG A 51 -14.00 13.22 -3.53
C ARG A 51 -13.03 14.01 -2.66
N TRP A 52 -11.86 14.40 -3.18
CA TRP A 52 -10.90 15.25 -2.49
C TRP A 52 -11.46 16.65 -2.22
N PHE A 53 -12.09 17.29 -3.21
CA PHE A 53 -12.77 18.57 -3.01
C PHE A 53 -13.89 18.46 -1.96
N GLN A 54 -14.70 17.40 -2.05
CA GLN A 54 -15.74 17.15 -1.06
C GLN A 54 -15.15 16.94 0.35
N GLY A 55 -14.04 16.20 0.46
CA GLY A 55 -13.32 16.03 1.71
C GLY A 55 -12.81 17.36 2.28
N MET A 56 -12.21 18.21 1.47
CA MET A 56 -11.73 19.51 1.95
C MET A 56 -12.86 20.41 2.50
N LEU A 57 -14.05 20.37 1.91
CA LEU A 57 -15.17 21.23 2.34
C LEU A 57 -15.97 20.64 3.51
N TYR A 58 -16.18 19.32 3.52
CA TYR A 58 -17.16 18.69 4.42
C TYR A 58 -16.57 17.64 5.36
N ASN A 59 -15.41 17.05 5.05
CA ASN A 59 -14.77 16.04 5.89
C ASN A 59 -13.23 16.04 5.71
N PRO A 60 -12.51 17.00 6.32
CA PRO A 60 -11.09 17.19 6.09
C PRO A 60 -10.29 15.91 6.32
N GLY A 61 -9.50 15.50 5.32
CA GLY A 61 -8.71 14.25 5.37
C GLY A 61 -9.50 12.98 5.02
N GLY A 62 -10.81 13.04 4.80
CA GLY A 62 -11.64 11.87 4.48
C GLY A 62 -11.19 11.12 3.23
N PHE A 63 -10.82 11.84 2.16
CA PHE A 63 -10.30 11.23 0.93
C PHE A 63 -9.03 10.40 1.18
N GLN A 64 -8.12 10.88 2.03
CA GLN A 64 -6.90 10.14 2.35
C GLN A 64 -7.25 8.80 2.99
N GLN A 65 -8.15 8.78 3.98
CA GLN A 65 -8.55 7.56 4.66
C GLN A 65 -9.21 6.56 3.69
N GLU A 66 -10.09 7.04 2.82
CA GLU A 66 -10.76 6.21 1.81
C GLU A 66 -9.80 5.65 0.76
N PHE A 67 -8.90 6.48 0.25
CA PHE A 67 -7.90 6.05 -0.71
C PHE A 67 -6.93 5.04 -0.07
N HIS A 68 -6.49 5.29 1.16
CA HIS A 68 -5.64 4.35 1.92
C HIS A 68 -6.37 3.05 2.28
N ALA A 69 -7.70 3.04 2.26
CA ALA A 69 -8.55 1.87 2.50
C ALA A 69 -8.99 1.17 1.20
N LEU A 70 -8.68 1.72 0.02
CA LEU A 70 -9.04 1.12 -1.26
C LEU A 70 -8.45 -0.28 -1.35
N PHE A 71 -9.32 -1.28 -1.41
CA PHE A 71 -8.95 -2.70 -1.43
C PHE A 71 -9.82 -3.46 -2.44
N LEU A 72 -9.17 -3.99 -3.47
CA LEU A 72 -9.70 -4.99 -4.38
C LEU A 72 -9.66 -6.35 -3.70
N GLU A 73 -10.83 -6.93 -3.51
CA GLU A 73 -10.96 -8.24 -2.92
C GLU A 73 -10.39 -9.36 -3.80
N LYS A 74 -10.09 -10.49 -3.16
CA LYS A 74 -9.63 -11.74 -3.78
C LYS A 74 -10.46 -12.18 -4.99
N ARG A 75 -11.77 -11.91 -4.99
CA ARG A 75 -12.67 -12.23 -6.12
C ARG A 75 -12.24 -11.52 -7.41
N VAL A 76 -11.86 -10.25 -7.31
CA VAL A 76 -11.36 -9.45 -8.44
C VAL A 76 -10.03 -10.00 -8.93
N ALA A 77 -9.14 -10.40 -8.00
CA ALA A 77 -7.87 -11.03 -8.35
C ALA A 77 -8.04 -12.39 -9.04
N ILE A 78 -9.05 -13.19 -8.67
CA ILE A 78 -9.38 -14.43 -9.37
C ILE A 78 -9.82 -14.14 -10.81
N VAL A 79 -10.70 -13.14 -11.01
CA VAL A 79 -11.13 -12.74 -12.36
C VAL A 79 -9.94 -12.27 -13.20
N ALA A 80 -9.05 -11.47 -12.63
CA ALA A 80 -7.82 -11.05 -13.29
C ALA A 80 -6.92 -12.24 -13.68
N ALA A 81 -6.80 -13.24 -12.81
CA ALA A 81 -6.04 -14.46 -13.12
C ALA A 81 -6.67 -15.25 -14.27
N LEU A 82 -7.99 -15.35 -14.32
CA LEU A 82 -8.71 -16.01 -15.42
C LEU A 82 -8.53 -15.28 -16.75
N ILE A 83 -8.59 -13.94 -16.73
CA ILE A 83 -8.30 -13.10 -17.90
C ILE A 83 -6.86 -13.37 -18.38
N GLY A 84 -5.90 -13.44 -17.46
CA GLY A 84 -4.50 -13.74 -17.80
C GLY A 84 -4.28 -15.14 -18.34
N ALA A 85 -4.89 -16.15 -17.74
CA ALA A 85 -4.85 -17.52 -18.24
C ALA A 85 -5.46 -17.61 -19.65
N GLY A 86 -6.60 -16.95 -19.88
CA GLY A 86 -7.19 -16.83 -21.21
C GLY A 86 -6.24 -16.16 -22.21
N GLY A 87 -5.57 -15.08 -21.81
CA GLY A 87 -4.56 -14.41 -22.63
C GLY A 87 -3.41 -15.32 -23.05
N MET A 88 -2.94 -16.23 -22.18
CA MET A 88 -1.90 -17.20 -22.53
C MET A 88 -2.41 -18.27 -23.50
N ILE A 89 -3.64 -18.75 -23.32
CA ILE A 89 -4.25 -19.77 -24.18
C ILE A 89 -4.49 -19.23 -25.59
N PHE A 90 -4.90 -17.95 -25.70
CA PHE A 90 -5.19 -17.29 -26.97
C PHE A 90 -4.06 -16.36 -27.44
N ALA A 91 -2.83 -16.59 -26.95
CA ALA A 91 -1.67 -15.75 -27.26
C ALA A 91 -1.42 -15.66 -28.78
N GLY A 92 -1.09 -14.47 -29.27
CA GLY A 92 -0.77 -14.21 -30.68
C GLY A 92 -1.98 -13.97 -31.60
N GLN A 93 -3.20 -14.21 -31.14
CA GLN A 93 -4.40 -13.93 -31.96
C GLN A 93 -4.77 -12.44 -31.96
N GLY A 94 -4.27 -11.67 -31.00
CA GLY A 94 -4.70 -10.27 -30.77
C GLY A 94 -6.19 -10.18 -30.42
N GLY A 95 -6.59 -9.10 -29.75
CA GLY A 95 -8.00 -8.83 -29.44
C GLY A 95 -8.32 -8.74 -27.96
N ILE A 96 -9.58 -9.03 -27.61
CA ILE A 96 -10.20 -8.69 -26.32
C ILE A 96 -9.39 -9.14 -25.10
N SER A 97 -8.71 -10.29 -25.14
CA SER A 97 -7.90 -10.77 -24.01
C SER A 97 -6.72 -9.85 -23.69
N GLN A 98 -6.05 -9.31 -24.70
CA GLN A 98 -4.93 -8.37 -24.55
C GLN A 98 -5.44 -7.01 -24.05
N ASP A 99 -6.57 -6.52 -24.58
CA ASP A 99 -7.20 -5.28 -24.12
C ASP A 99 -7.64 -5.39 -22.64
N LEU A 100 -8.24 -6.52 -22.27
CA LEU A 100 -8.62 -6.80 -20.88
C LEU A 100 -7.42 -6.91 -19.96
N MET A 101 -6.30 -7.46 -20.43
CA MET A 101 -5.07 -7.51 -19.63
C MET A 101 -4.53 -6.10 -19.35
N ILE A 102 -4.54 -5.21 -20.33
CA ILE A 102 -4.15 -3.80 -20.14
C ILE A 102 -5.04 -3.15 -19.07
N LEU A 103 -6.35 -3.41 -19.08
CA LEU A 103 -7.28 -2.93 -18.05
C LEU A 103 -7.03 -3.53 -16.67
N VAL A 104 -6.69 -4.83 -16.59
CA VAL A 104 -6.31 -5.48 -15.34
C VAL A 104 -5.07 -4.81 -14.75
N VAL A 105 -4.03 -4.60 -15.55
CA VAL A 105 -2.82 -3.89 -15.10
C VAL A 105 -3.18 -2.49 -14.63
N ALA A 106 -3.99 -1.75 -15.40
CA ALA A 106 -4.41 -0.41 -15.02
C ALA A 106 -5.16 -0.39 -13.68
N LEU A 107 -6.15 -1.26 -13.49
CA LEU A 107 -6.94 -1.36 -12.27
C LEU A 107 -6.08 -1.72 -11.05
N PHE A 108 -5.27 -2.77 -11.16
CA PHE A 108 -4.41 -3.20 -10.07
C PHE A 108 -3.28 -2.22 -9.77
N SER A 109 -2.84 -1.41 -10.74
CA SER A 109 -1.86 -0.35 -10.48
C SER A 109 -2.42 0.75 -9.57
N ILE A 110 -3.72 1.08 -9.69
CA ILE A 110 -4.40 2.03 -8.81
C ILE A 110 -4.50 1.45 -7.39
N HIS A 111 -4.87 0.16 -7.28
CA HIS A 111 -4.86 -0.53 -5.99
C HIS A 111 -3.45 -0.55 -5.38
N GLY A 112 -2.42 -0.87 -6.16
CA GLY A 112 -1.03 -0.86 -5.71
C GLY A 112 -0.59 0.51 -5.22
N LEU A 113 -1.00 1.58 -5.90
CA LEU A 113 -0.72 2.95 -5.48
C LEU A 113 -1.38 3.28 -4.14
N ALA A 114 -2.65 2.90 -3.97
CA ALA A 114 -3.37 3.02 -2.70
C ALA A 114 -2.72 2.22 -1.57
N LEU A 115 -2.26 1.01 -1.87
CA LEU A 115 -1.50 0.18 -0.94
C LEU A 115 -0.21 0.86 -0.48
N VAL A 116 0.60 1.40 -1.40
CA VAL A 116 1.85 2.08 -1.03
C VAL A 116 1.57 3.27 -0.12
N HIS A 117 0.55 4.09 -0.43
CA HIS A 117 0.12 5.18 0.43
C HIS A 117 -0.34 4.70 1.80
N GLY A 118 -1.14 3.63 1.84
CA GLY A 118 -1.61 2.99 3.06
C GLY A 118 -0.46 2.48 3.93
N VAL A 119 0.49 1.75 3.34
CA VAL A 119 1.67 1.21 4.03
C VAL A 119 2.52 2.33 4.60
N ILE A 120 2.84 3.37 3.82
CA ILE A 120 3.62 4.52 4.30
C ILE A 120 2.90 5.23 5.45
N GLY A 121 1.57 5.37 5.36
CA GLY A 121 0.76 5.94 6.44
C GLY A 121 0.74 5.09 7.72
N ILE A 122 0.81 3.76 7.60
CA ILE A 122 0.84 2.83 8.74
C ILE A 122 2.23 2.76 9.38
N THR A 123 3.29 2.72 8.57
CA THR A 123 4.68 2.58 9.06
C THR A 123 5.34 3.90 9.44
N GLY A 124 4.76 5.03 9.04
CA GLY A 124 5.37 6.34 9.25
C GLY A 124 6.61 6.58 8.37
N MET A 125 6.75 5.86 7.26
CA MET A 125 7.89 6.06 6.34
C MET A 125 7.95 7.49 5.80
N GLY A 126 9.18 7.99 5.58
CA GLY A 126 9.41 9.35 5.10
C GLY A 126 8.79 9.63 3.73
N ARG A 127 8.37 10.89 3.51
CA ARG A 127 7.73 11.36 2.26
C ARG A 127 8.61 11.20 1.00
N GLY A 128 9.93 10.99 1.16
CA GLY A 128 10.87 10.74 0.06
C GLY A 128 10.55 9.50 -0.77
N TRP A 129 9.94 8.46 -0.17
CA TRP A 129 9.51 7.26 -0.90
C TRP A 129 8.39 7.54 -1.89
N LEU A 130 7.43 8.40 -1.50
CA LEU A 130 6.37 8.84 -2.41
C LEU A 130 6.95 9.69 -3.54
N PHE A 131 7.89 10.58 -3.23
CA PHE A 131 8.57 11.37 -4.25
C PHE A 131 9.25 10.48 -5.31
N ALA A 132 10.03 9.49 -4.88
CA ALA A 132 10.67 8.55 -5.80
C ALA A 132 9.66 7.76 -6.65
N LEU A 133 8.56 7.30 -6.04
CA LEU A 133 7.49 6.62 -6.74
C LEU A 133 6.87 7.49 -7.85
N TYR A 134 6.54 8.74 -7.54
CA TYR A 134 5.94 9.67 -8.50
C TYR A 134 6.91 10.06 -9.62
N VAL A 135 8.18 10.28 -9.30
CA VAL A 135 9.22 10.51 -10.31
C VAL A 135 9.31 9.30 -11.25
N GLY A 136 9.33 8.09 -10.70
CA GLY A 136 9.30 6.86 -11.50
C GLY A 136 8.06 6.76 -12.39
N LEU A 137 6.88 7.13 -11.87
CA LEU A 137 5.62 7.09 -12.61
C LEU A 137 5.62 8.07 -13.81
N VAL A 138 6.41 9.15 -13.73
CA VAL A 138 6.55 10.13 -14.83
C VAL A 138 7.63 9.70 -15.84
N ILE A 139 8.77 9.19 -15.36
CA ILE A 139 9.91 8.84 -16.24
C ILE A 139 9.68 7.51 -16.96
N VAL A 140 9.15 6.50 -16.25
CA VAL A 140 8.88 5.15 -16.79
C VAL A 140 7.49 4.65 -16.37
N PRO A 141 6.40 5.35 -16.78
CA PRO A 141 5.04 5.03 -16.37
C PRO A 141 4.64 3.55 -16.51
N PRO A 142 4.85 2.87 -17.67
CA PRO A 142 4.38 1.50 -17.83
C PRO A 142 5.09 0.51 -16.90
N HIS A 143 6.37 0.74 -16.59
CA HIS A 143 7.14 -0.12 -15.70
C HIS A 143 6.68 0.04 -14.25
N ILE A 144 6.51 1.27 -13.76
CA ILE A 144 6.01 1.51 -12.40
C ILE A 144 4.57 1.05 -12.26
N ALA A 145 3.71 1.30 -13.25
CA ALA A 145 2.32 0.80 -13.23
C ALA A 145 2.28 -0.73 -13.16
N MET A 146 3.14 -1.44 -13.91
CA MET A 146 3.25 -2.90 -13.84
C MET A 146 3.71 -3.36 -12.45
N MET A 147 4.74 -2.74 -11.86
CA MET A 147 5.20 -3.06 -10.51
C MET A 147 4.08 -2.86 -9.48
N LEU A 148 3.37 -1.73 -9.54
CA LEU A 148 2.23 -1.45 -8.66
C LEU A 148 1.12 -2.48 -8.87
N ALA A 149 0.82 -2.87 -10.11
CA ALA A 149 -0.18 -3.87 -10.40
C ALA A 149 0.18 -5.23 -9.79
N MET A 150 1.44 -5.65 -9.86
CA MET A 150 1.89 -6.89 -9.22
C MET A 150 1.73 -6.86 -7.71
N VAL A 151 2.20 -5.78 -7.06
CA VAL A 151 2.10 -5.67 -5.60
C VAL A 151 0.64 -5.55 -5.16
N GLY A 152 -0.17 -4.79 -5.90
CA GLY A 152 -1.61 -4.67 -5.63
C GLY A 152 -2.34 -6.00 -5.81
N TYR A 153 -1.97 -6.78 -6.83
CA TYR A 153 -2.51 -8.13 -7.03
C TYR A 153 -2.17 -9.02 -5.84
N ILE A 154 -0.92 -9.02 -5.38
CA ILE A 154 -0.49 -9.80 -4.22
C ILE A 154 -1.24 -9.38 -2.95
N ASP A 155 -1.46 -8.08 -2.75
CA ASP A 155 -2.20 -7.55 -1.59
C ASP A 155 -3.65 -8.05 -1.51
N SER A 156 -4.32 -8.25 -2.65
CA SER A 156 -5.67 -8.85 -2.69
C SER A 156 -5.73 -10.27 -2.10
N TRP A 157 -4.60 -10.98 -2.00
CA TRP A 157 -4.51 -12.29 -1.37
C TRP A 157 -3.94 -12.23 0.05
N ALA A 158 -2.92 -11.39 0.24
CA ALA A 158 -2.13 -11.37 1.46
C ALA A 158 -2.69 -10.44 2.55
N ASP A 159 -3.52 -9.47 2.19
CA ASP A 159 -3.99 -8.37 3.06
C ASP A 159 -2.81 -7.77 3.87
N ILE A 160 -1.88 -7.15 3.14
CA ILE A 160 -0.61 -6.66 3.70
C ILE A 160 -0.90 -5.60 4.76
N ARG A 161 -1.86 -4.70 4.50
CA ARG A 161 -2.24 -3.62 5.41
C ARG A 161 -2.83 -4.15 6.72
N GLY A 162 -3.76 -5.11 6.66
CA GLY A 162 -4.36 -5.70 7.85
C GLY A 162 -3.32 -6.40 8.72
N ARG A 163 -2.42 -7.17 8.11
CA ARG A 163 -1.33 -7.87 8.82
C ARG A 163 -0.32 -6.91 9.44
N LEU A 164 0.00 -5.82 8.74
CA LEU A 164 0.94 -4.82 9.23
C LEU A 164 0.39 -4.07 10.45
N ARG A 165 -0.89 -3.67 10.41
CA ARG A 165 -1.57 -3.02 11.53
C ARG A 165 -1.56 -3.90 12.79
N LYS A 166 -1.97 -5.16 12.64
CA LYS A 166 -1.95 -6.13 13.75
C LYS A 166 -0.56 -6.32 14.35
N LYS A 167 0.48 -6.33 13.52
CA LYS A 167 1.87 -6.47 13.97
C LYS A 167 2.32 -5.28 14.82
N ILE A 168 2.03 -4.05 14.38
CA ILE A 168 2.40 -2.82 15.10
C ILE A 168 1.66 -2.73 16.44
N GLU A 169 0.36 -3.04 16.45
CA GLU A 169 -0.46 -3.06 17.67
C GLU A 169 0.08 -4.11 18.67
N GLY A 170 0.41 -5.31 18.20
CA GLY A 170 0.99 -6.37 19.02
C GLY A 170 2.34 -6.00 19.64
N SER A 171 3.23 -5.33 18.88
CA SER A 171 4.51 -4.85 19.43
C SER A 171 4.35 -3.75 20.48
N GLY A 172 3.34 -2.89 20.33
CA GLY A 172 3.03 -1.86 21.31
C GLY A 172 2.41 -2.42 22.59
N GLN A 173 1.61 -3.49 22.49
CA GLN A 173 1.11 -4.22 23.67
C GLN A 173 2.26 -4.86 24.44
N GLN A 174 3.12 -5.62 23.75
CA GLN A 174 4.23 -6.34 24.36
C GLN A 174 5.24 -5.41 25.06
N GLY A 175 5.49 -4.23 24.49
CA GLY A 175 6.36 -3.22 25.13
C GLY A 175 5.74 -2.61 26.40
N ARG A 176 4.42 -2.44 26.44
CA ARG A 176 3.72 -1.96 27.64
C ARG A 176 3.69 -3.01 28.73
N ASP A 177 3.40 -4.26 28.37
CA ASP A 177 3.36 -5.37 29.33
C ASP A 177 4.77 -5.58 29.96
N ALA A 178 5.83 -5.51 29.14
CA ALA A 178 7.20 -5.59 29.65
C ALA A 178 7.61 -4.40 30.54
N GLN A 179 7.04 -3.21 30.32
CA GLN A 179 7.30 -2.05 31.17
C GLN A 179 6.55 -2.14 32.50
N LEU A 180 5.33 -2.67 32.51
CA LEU A 180 4.58 -2.94 33.76
C LEU A 180 5.27 -4.01 34.60
N ASP A 181 5.74 -5.09 33.98
CA ASP A 181 6.50 -6.14 34.68
C ASP A 181 7.82 -5.61 35.28
N GLN A 182 8.43 -4.59 34.67
CA GLN A 182 9.64 -3.94 35.18
C GLN A 182 9.33 -2.99 36.34
N GLU A 183 8.24 -2.23 36.27
CA GLU A 183 7.78 -1.35 37.36
C GLU A 183 7.37 -2.14 38.62
N ASP A 184 6.68 -3.27 38.47
CA ASP A 184 6.33 -4.18 39.58
C ASP A 184 7.58 -4.83 40.23
N HIS A 185 8.67 -4.99 39.48
CA HIS A 185 9.93 -5.55 39.99
C HIS A 185 10.85 -4.52 40.64
N ASP A 186 10.78 -3.26 40.21
CA ASP A 186 11.56 -2.15 40.76
C ASP A 186 10.82 -1.42 41.91
N GLU A 187 9.56 -1.75 42.18
CA GLU A 187 8.84 -1.33 43.39
C GLU A 187 9.53 -1.98 44.60
N PRO A 188 10.12 -1.20 45.53
CA PRO A 188 10.78 -1.75 46.70
C PRO A 188 9.75 -2.57 47.48
N ASP A 189 10.13 -3.79 47.89
CA ASP A 189 9.27 -4.65 48.70
C ASP A 189 9.09 -4.01 50.07
N ASP A 190 8.14 -3.08 50.18
CA ASP A 190 7.74 -2.37 51.39
C ASP A 190 7.21 -3.31 52.49
N ARG A 191 7.23 -4.64 52.26
CA ARG A 191 7.01 -5.66 53.29
C ARG A 191 8.14 -5.65 54.32
N ASP A 192 9.39 -5.56 53.87
CA ASP A 192 10.54 -5.54 54.78
C ASP A 192 10.57 -4.25 55.63
N GLU A 193 10.14 -3.12 55.06
CA GLU A 193 10.02 -1.84 55.80
C GLU A 193 8.82 -1.79 56.77
N ARG A 194 7.76 -2.57 56.54
CA ARG A 194 6.63 -2.65 57.46
C ARG A 194 6.98 -3.48 58.69
N ASP A 195 7.64 -4.61 58.49
CA ASP A 195 8.05 -5.48 59.59
C ASP A 195 9.08 -4.79 60.50
N GLU A 196 10.01 -3.99 59.95
CA GLU A 196 10.94 -3.18 60.76
C GLU A 196 10.26 -2.03 61.54
N ARG A 197 9.15 -1.47 61.04
CA ARG A 197 8.43 -0.39 61.74
C ARG A 197 7.61 -0.93 62.90
N ASP A 198 7.04 -2.11 62.76
CA ASP A 198 6.26 -2.74 63.83
C ASP A 198 7.17 -3.17 64.99
N ASP A 199 8.35 -3.73 64.72
CA ASP A 199 9.34 -4.09 65.76
C ASP A 199 9.88 -2.85 66.52
N ARG A 200 10.09 -1.72 65.85
CA ARG A 200 10.50 -0.47 66.53
C ARG A 200 9.40 0.10 67.42
N SER A 201 8.13 -0.12 67.08
CA SER A 201 7.00 0.41 67.85
C SER A 201 6.77 -0.31 69.19
N ASP A 202 7.14 -1.59 69.27
CA ASP A 202 7.05 -2.37 70.51
C ASP A 202 8.24 -2.11 71.45
N ASN A 203 9.41 -1.76 70.91
CA ASN A 203 10.57 -1.43 71.74
C ASN A 203 10.39 -0.11 72.53
N ASP A 204 9.77 0.91 71.91
CA ASP A 204 9.49 2.22 72.56
C ASP A 204 8.41 2.15 73.65
N ARG A 205 7.57 1.10 73.66
CA ARG A 205 6.55 0.89 74.70
C ARG A 205 7.08 0.24 75.96
N SER A 206 8.16 -0.53 75.88
CA SER A 206 8.70 -1.24 77.05
C SER A 206 9.56 -0.37 77.95
N ASP A 207 10.17 0.71 77.42
CA ASP A 207 11.07 1.58 78.19
C ASP A 207 10.33 2.59 79.10
N ASN A 208 9.02 2.78 78.90
CA ASN A 208 8.24 3.79 79.63
C ASN A 208 7.55 3.23 80.91
N ASP A 209 7.58 1.92 81.10
CA ASP A 209 6.93 1.26 82.24
C ASP A 209 7.88 1.05 83.45
N ASP A 210 9.20 1.17 83.26
CA ASP A 210 10.19 0.99 84.33
C ASP A 210 10.47 2.27 85.16
N GLU A 211 10.04 3.45 84.71
CA GLU A 211 10.17 4.71 85.49
C GLU A 211 9.01 4.97 86.48
N ARG A 212 8.01 4.07 86.57
CA ARG A 212 6.82 4.22 87.43
C ARG A 212 6.75 3.26 88.64
N ARG A 213 7.89 2.88 89.22
CA ARG A 213 7.94 2.20 90.52
C ARG A 213 8.90 2.87 91.48
#